data_AF-A0A0E3WYM4-F1
#
_entry.id   AF-A0A0E3WYM4-F1
#
_cell.length_a   1.000
_cell.length_b   1.000
_cell.length_c   1.000
_cell.angle_alpha   90.00
_cell.angle_beta   90.00
_cell.angle_gamma   90.00
#
_symmetry.space_group_name_H-M   'P 1'
#
loop_
_entity.id
_entity.type
_entity.pdbx_description
1 polymer ?
#
loop_
_entity_poly.entity_id
_entity_poly.type
_entity_poly.pdbx_seq_one_letter_code
_entity_poly.pdbx_strand_id
1 'polypeptide(L)'
;MLLEPSINTHFSETDTVCVEEKMNGFNVRAILFDGKITAITRGGYVCPYSTEKAGQLLNIDFFNDHPELVLHGEMVGPDNPYVPKKIYDDVDSIDFYVFDMRYKGSGEPLPVYERRKLAEEYGFTQTRLFGEFTKKEAPEKIRAIITELGKIEHEGVVIKDPDMNIPPVKYTCSQSNCADLRHAFRFYNDVGRDYLFSRVVREGFQAFEWKESEEDLKTRCLQLGESILYPMIDAIGEMEKGERVAEEVQIRVSSLDTLFKFKEYLRRQGVEAIFDEPEKVGDEFLIKIRKLNKSTNDKTLSMFKGELW
;
A
#
# COMPACT_ATOMS: atom_id res chain seq x y z
N MET A 1 0.94 11.50 -14.22
CA MET A 1 0.89 12.90 -13.77
C MET A 1 2.25 13.51 -14.07
N LEU A 2 2.30 14.75 -14.55
CA LEU A 2 3.52 15.55 -14.57
C LEU A 2 3.48 16.48 -13.34
N LEU A 3 4.45 16.41 -12.44
CA LEU A 3 4.55 17.18 -11.21
C LEU A 3 4.27 18.67 -11.41
N GLU A 4 5.10 19.39 -12.15
CA GLU A 4 5.01 20.86 -12.22
C GLU A 4 3.68 21.35 -12.81
N PRO A 5 3.22 20.88 -13.98
CA PRO A 5 1.92 21.30 -14.52
C PRO A 5 0.75 20.93 -13.60
N SER A 6 0.82 19.76 -12.95
CA SER A 6 -0.27 19.30 -12.10
C SER A 6 -0.30 20.05 -10.78
N ILE A 7 0.84 20.36 -10.18
CA ILE A 7 0.91 21.18 -8.96
C ILE A 7 0.32 22.56 -9.24
N ASN A 8 0.75 23.22 -10.33
CA ASN A 8 0.28 24.56 -10.68
C ASN A 8 -1.22 24.61 -10.99
N THR A 9 -1.76 23.58 -11.66
CA THR A 9 -3.16 23.55 -12.08
C THR A 9 -4.09 23.07 -10.98
N HIS A 10 -3.74 21.97 -10.31
CA HIS A 10 -4.59 21.31 -9.31
C HIS A 10 -4.62 22.09 -8.00
N PHE A 11 -3.49 22.62 -7.55
CA PHE A 11 -3.38 23.45 -6.35
C PHE A 11 -3.41 24.94 -6.72
N SER A 12 -4.24 25.33 -7.68
CA SER A 12 -4.27 26.72 -8.18
C SER A 12 -4.70 27.73 -7.11
N GLU A 13 -5.53 27.31 -6.16
CA GLU A 13 -6.11 28.14 -5.09
C GLU A 13 -5.25 28.25 -3.82
N THR A 14 -4.10 27.57 -3.77
CA THR A 14 -3.14 27.66 -2.65
C THR A 14 -1.72 27.94 -3.14
N ASP A 15 -0.89 28.60 -2.33
CA ASP A 15 0.48 28.96 -2.68
C ASP A 15 1.51 27.89 -2.29
N THR A 16 1.13 27.00 -1.37
CA THR A 16 1.99 25.96 -0.82
C THR A 16 1.32 24.59 -0.86
N VAL A 17 2.15 23.55 -0.77
CA VAL A 17 1.70 22.16 -0.67
C VAL A 17 2.50 21.43 0.40
N CYS A 18 1.81 20.63 1.22
CA CYS A 18 2.44 19.69 2.13
C CYS A 18 2.74 18.38 1.39
N VAL A 19 3.93 17.82 1.62
CA VAL A 19 4.36 16.56 0.99
C VAL A 19 4.61 15.52 2.06
N GLU A 20 3.72 14.54 2.14
CA GLU A 20 3.85 13.38 3.03
C GLU A 20 4.31 12.15 2.26
N GLU A 21 4.98 11.23 2.95
CA GLU A 21 5.32 9.93 2.41
C GLU A 21 4.06 9.12 2.10
N LYS A 22 4.06 8.49 0.93
CA LYS A 22 3.07 7.49 0.58
C LYS A 22 3.57 6.13 1.07
N MET A 23 2.95 5.65 2.13
CA MET A 23 3.24 4.31 2.66
C MET A 23 2.68 3.22 1.74
N ASN A 24 3.42 2.11 1.60
CA ASN A 24 3.07 0.95 0.79
C ASN A 24 2.47 -0.15 1.66
N GLY A 25 1.17 -0.07 1.91
CA GLY A 25 0.43 -1.01 2.71
C GLY A 25 -1.00 -1.14 2.22
N PHE A 26 -1.94 -1.21 3.15
CA PHE A 26 -3.35 -1.10 2.82
C PHE A 26 -4.07 -0.09 3.72
N ASN A 27 -5.02 0.60 3.10
CA ASN A 27 -5.83 1.59 3.77
C ASN A 27 -6.77 0.97 4.82
N VAL A 28 -6.74 1.56 6.01
CA VAL A 28 -7.64 1.25 7.11
C VAL A 28 -8.26 2.51 7.67
N ARG A 29 -9.57 2.42 7.93
CA ARG A 29 -10.35 3.41 8.69
C ARG A 29 -10.66 2.84 10.05
N ALA A 30 -10.29 3.53 11.12
CA ALA A 30 -10.59 3.13 12.48
C ALA A 30 -11.65 4.05 13.10
N ILE A 31 -12.60 3.46 13.80
CA ILE A 31 -13.65 4.13 14.58
C ILE A 31 -13.85 3.41 15.90
N LEU A 32 -14.44 4.08 16.88
CA LEU A 32 -15.03 3.42 18.04
C LEU A 32 -16.46 2.96 17.70
N PHE A 33 -16.73 1.69 17.92
CA PHE A 33 -18.04 1.07 17.78
C PHE A 33 -18.23 0.03 18.88
N ASP A 34 -19.33 0.14 19.63
CA ASP A 34 -19.65 -0.76 20.76
C ASP A 34 -18.50 -0.88 21.78
N GLY A 35 -17.91 0.27 22.13
CA GLY A 35 -16.80 0.34 23.09
C GLY A 35 -15.47 -0.25 22.62
N LYS A 36 -15.34 -0.57 21.32
CA LYS A 36 -14.12 -1.17 20.74
C LYS A 36 -13.68 -0.45 19.48
N ILE A 37 -12.37 -0.35 19.30
CA ILE A 37 -11.79 0.12 18.04
C ILE A 37 -12.14 -0.90 16.96
N THR A 38 -12.76 -0.44 15.88
CA THR A 38 -13.21 -1.24 14.74
C THR A 38 -12.51 -0.75 13.48
N ALA A 39 -11.83 -1.66 12.79
CA ALA A 39 -11.05 -1.35 11.59
C ALA A 39 -11.79 -1.77 10.32
N ILE A 40 -11.94 -0.82 9.40
CA ILE A 40 -12.69 -0.95 8.16
C ILE A 40 -11.71 -0.81 7.00
N THR A 41 -11.63 -1.84 6.15
CA THR A 41 -10.79 -1.81 4.95
C THR A 41 -11.35 -0.85 3.90
N ARG A 42 -10.57 -0.55 2.87
CA ARG A 42 -11.01 0.32 1.76
C ARG A 42 -12.36 -0.10 1.15
N GLY A 43 -12.63 -1.40 1.04
CA GLY A 43 -13.89 -1.95 0.50
C GLY A 43 -15.12 -1.75 1.39
N GLY A 44 -14.95 -1.20 2.61
CA GLY A 44 -16.03 -1.00 3.56
C GLY A 44 -16.29 -2.21 4.47
N TYR A 45 -15.41 -3.22 4.45
CA TYR A 45 -15.55 -4.41 5.28
C TYR A 45 -14.81 -4.24 6.61
N VAL A 46 -15.47 -4.64 7.70
CA VAL A 46 -14.83 -4.79 9.01
C VAL A 46 -13.88 -5.98 8.94
N CYS A 47 -12.58 -5.73 9.08
CA CYS A 47 -11.56 -6.77 9.02
C CYS A 47 -11.20 -7.24 10.43
N PRO A 48 -11.36 -8.53 10.76
CA PRO A 48 -11.00 -9.06 12.09
C PRO A 48 -9.53 -8.84 12.45
N TYR A 49 -8.62 -9.11 11.50
CA TYR A 49 -7.19 -8.91 11.67
C TYR A 49 -6.85 -7.44 11.96
N SER A 50 -7.30 -6.53 11.10
CA SER A 50 -7.05 -5.09 11.27
C SER A 50 -7.70 -4.55 12.54
N THR A 51 -8.83 -5.11 12.98
CA THR A 51 -9.51 -4.69 14.20
C THR A 51 -8.67 -5.03 15.44
N GLU A 52 -8.12 -6.25 15.48
CA GLU A 52 -7.20 -6.64 16.55
C GLU A 52 -5.95 -5.76 16.57
N LYS A 53 -5.30 -5.56 15.41
CA LYS A 53 -4.10 -4.73 15.30
C LYS A 53 -4.35 -3.25 15.61
N ALA A 54 -5.46 -2.69 15.15
CA ALA A 54 -5.84 -1.32 15.51
C ALA A 54 -6.06 -1.18 17.03
N GLY A 55 -6.65 -2.18 17.69
CA GLY A 55 -6.82 -2.20 19.14
C GLY A 55 -5.52 -2.28 19.94
N GLN A 56 -4.43 -2.76 19.33
CA GLN A 56 -3.10 -2.84 19.94
C GLN A 56 -2.27 -1.57 19.69
N LEU A 57 -2.41 -0.98 18.51
CA LEU A 57 -1.57 0.11 18.03
C LEU A 57 -2.14 1.51 18.30
N LEU A 58 -3.46 1.62 18.51
CA LEU A 58 -4.13 2.90 18.67
C LEU A 58 -4.62 3.09 20.10
N ASN A 59 -4.35 4.28 20.64
CA ASN A 59 -4.94 4.79 21.86
C ASN A 59 -6.46 4.95 21.72
N ILE A 60 -7.22 4.26 22.57
CA ILE A 60 -8.68 4.32 22.59
C ILE A 60 -9.23 5.67 23.04
N ASP A 61 -8.48 6.42 23.86
CA ASP A 61 -8.90 7.72 24.40
C ASP A 61 -9.17 8.74 23.29
N PHE A 62 -8.40 8.69 22.19
CA PHE A 62 -8.68 9.50 21.00
C PHE A 62 -10.11 9.37 20.52
N PHE A 63 -10.64 8.15 20.48
CA PHE A 63 -11.99 7.93 19.98
C PHE A 63 -13.07 8.24 21.02
N ASN A 64 -12.72 8.26 22.31
CA ASN A 64 -13.60 8.71 23.38
C ASN A 64 -13.72 10.24 23.40
N ASP A 65 -12.59 10.92 23.19
CA ASP A 65 -12.47 12.38 23.19
C ASP A 65 -12.94 13.00 21.86
N HIS A 66 -12.74 12.30 20.74
CA HIS A 66 -13.14 12.69 19.38
C HIS A 66 -14.05 11.65 18.70
N PRO A 67 -15.23 11.34 19.27
CA PRO A 67 -16.14 10.32 18.74
C PRO A 67 -16.70 10.68 17.36
N GLU A 68 -16.63 11.94 16.95
CA GLU A 68 -17.02 12.45 15.63
C GLU A 68 -16.00 12.13 14.53
N LEU A 69 -14.77 11.76 14.87
CA LEU A 69 -13.71 11.52 13.88
C LEU A 69 -13.59 10.04 13.48
N VAL A 70 -13.12 9.85 12.24
CA VAL A 70 -12.64 8.59 11.68
C VAL A 70 -11.15 8.76 11.45
N LEU A 71 -10.36 7.86 12.05
CA LEU A 71 -8.91 7.85 11.85
C LEU A 71 -8.59 7.06 10.58
N HIS A 72 -7.83 7.67 9.67
CA HIS A 72 -7.37 7.02 8.45
C HIS A 72 -5.86 6.79 8.54
N GLY A 73 -5.45 5.56 8.28
CA GLY A 73 -4.04 5.20 8.23
C GLY A 73 -3.76 4.08 7.25
N GLU A 74 -2.47 3.86 7.05
CA GLU A 74 -1.95 2.77 6.26
C GLU A 74 -1.37 1.72 7.21
N MET A 75 -1.84 0.48 7.10
CA MET A 75 -1.22 -0.65 7.78
C MET A 75 -0.09 -1.20 6.91
N VAL A 76 1.15 -1.13 7.42
CA VAL A 76 2.37 -1.55 6.73
C VAL A 76 3.14 -2.58 7.56
N GLY A 77 3.94 -3.41 6.89
CA GLY A 77 4.84 -4.36 7.54
C GLY A 77 4.90 -5.72 6.82
N PRO A 78 5.85 -6.58 7.24
CA PRO A 78 6.00 -7.92 6.67
C PRO A 78 4.85 -8.87 7.04
N ASP A 79 4.24 -8.70 8.22
CA ASP A 79 3.12 -9.53 8.70
C ASP A 79 1.78 -8.96 8.23
N ASN A 80 1.68 -8.69 6.94
CA ASN A 80 0.54 -8.03 6.33
C ASN A 80 -0.18 -9.00 5.38
N PRO A 81 -1.47 -9.29 5.60
CA PRO A 81 -2.18 -10.26 4.78
C PRO A 81 -2.55 -9.73 3.39
N TYR A 82 -2.39 -8.44 3.12
CA TYR A 82 -2.80 -7.83 1.85
C TYR A 82 -1.61 -7.32 1.04
N VAL A 83 -0.65 -6.66 1.69
CA VAL A 83 0.51 -6.04 1.05
C VAL A 83 1.75 -6.34 1.91
N PRO A 84 2.32 -7.56 1.84
CA PRO A 84 3.48 -7.95 2.64
C PRO A 84 4.74 -7.26 2.11
N LYS A 85 5.21 -6.24 2.80
CA LYS A 85 6.41 -5.47 2.41
C LYS A 85 7.39 -5.40 3.56
N LYS A 86 8.62 -5.80 3.29
CA LYS A 86 9.77 -5.65 4.19
C LYS A 86 10.72 -4.56 3.66
N ILE A 87 10.18 -3.36 3.52
CA ILE A 87 10.89 -2.17 3.02
C ILE A 87 10.95 -1.04 4.07
N TYR A 88 10.34 -1.26 5.23
CA TYR A 88 10.33 -0.35 6.37
C TYR A 88 11.14 -1.01 7.49
N ASP A 89 12.39 -0.59 7.66
CA ASP A 89 13.36 -1.24 8.56
C ASP A 89 12.97 -1.14 10.05
N ASP A 90 12.12 -0.17 10.40
CA ASP A 90 11.56 0.07 11.72
C ASP A 90 10.30 -0.75 12.03
N VAL A 91 9.80 -1.55 11.07
CA VAL A 91 8.56 -2.32 11.21
C VAL A 91 8.83 -3.82 11.15
N ASP A 92 8.92 -4.45 12.32
CA ASP A 92 9.19 -5.89 12.45
C ASP A 92 7.99 -6.78 12.08
N SER A 93 6.75 -6.31 12.29
CA SER A 93 5.53 -7.10 12.09
C SER A 93 4.47 -6.32 11.32
N ILE A 94 3.74 -5.43 11.99
CA ILE A 94 2.74 -4.54 11.39
C ILE A 94 2.69 -3.25 12.22
N ASP A 95 2.58 -2.11 11.57
CA ASP A 95 2.35 -0.82 12.22
C ASP A 95 1.28 -0.01 11.46
N PHE A 96 0.74 1.03 12.09
CA PHE A 96 -0.35 1.88 11.59
C PHE A 96 0.12 3.32 11.45
N TYR A 97 0.34 3.77 10.23
CA TYR A 97 0.76 5.15 9.95
C TYR A 97 -0.45 6.02 9.65
N VAL A 98 -0.79 6.91 10.57
CA VAL A 98 -1.87 7.90 10.39
C VAL A 98 -1.49 8.87 9.28
N PHE A 99 -2.41 9.07 8.34
CA PHE A 99 -2.25 10.05 7.27
C PHE A 99 -3.46 10.98 7.10
N ASP A 100 -4.61 10.69 7.70
CA ASP A 100 -5.80 11.53 7.57
C ASP A 100 -6.75 11.33 8.77
N MET A 101 -7.61 12.31 9.04
CA MET A 101 -8.65 12.28 10.08
C MET A 101 -9.85 13.00 9.51
N ARG A 102 -11.01 12.35 9.50
CA ARG A 102 -12.21 12.86 8.82
C ARG A 102 -13.44 12.82 9.72
N TYR A 103 -14.29 13.84 9.60
CA TYR A 103 -15.57 13.85 10.32
C TYR A 103 -16.53 12.77 9.79
N LYS A 104 -17.18 12.07 10.71
CA LYS A 104 -18.30 11.18 10.40
C LYS A 104 -19.44 11.97 9.77
N GLY A 105 -20.13 11.36 8.82
CA GLY A 105 -21.23 12.01 8.10
C GLY A 105 -20.76 12.86 6.92
N SER A 106 -19.99 13.94 7.16
CA SER A 106 -19.52 14.82 6.08
C SER A 106 -18.33 14.24 5.30
N GLY A 107 -17.43 13.52 5.99
CA GLY A 107 -16.17 13.04 5.41
C GLY A 107 -15.14 14.16 5.20
N GLU A 108 -15.41 15.37 5.70
CA GLU A 108 -14.49 16.50 5.62
C GLU A 108 -13.21 16.18 6.41
N PRO A 109 -12.03 16.41 5.82
CA PRO A 109 -10.75 16.19 6.48
C PRO A 109 -10.42 17.33 7.44
N LEU A 110 -9.65 17.01 8.48
CA LEU A 110 -8.92 18.02 9.22
C LEU A 110 -7.77 18.60 8.38
N PRO A 111 -7.40 19.88 8.55
CA PRO A 111 -6.18 20.45 8.00
C PRO A 111 -4.94 19.62 8.38
N VAL A 112 -3.92 19.62 7.53
CA VAL A 112 -2.73 18.76 7.67
C VAL A 112 -2.10 18.93 9.05
N TYR A 113 -1.81 20.17 9.46
CA TYR A 113 -1.12 20.45 10.72
C TYR A 113 -1.99 20.22 11.96
N GLU A 114 -3.30 20.46 11.87
CA GLU A 114 -4.24 20.13 12.96
C GLU A 114 -4.27 18.62 13.19
N ARG A 115 -4.40 17.83 12.12
CA ARG A 115 -4.29 16.37 12.18
C ARG A 115 -2.94 15.90 12.71
N ARG A 116 -1.83 16.54 12.33
CA ARG A 116 -0.47 16.16 12.81
C ARG A 116 -0.36 16.33 14.30
N LYS A 117 -0.79 17.49 14.79
CA LYS A 117 -0.77 17.84 16.21
C LYS A 117 -1.66 16.90 17.02
N LEU A 118 -2.88 16.66 16.53
CA LEU A 118 -3.81 15.76 17.19
C LEU A 118 -3.28 14.32 17.26
N ALA A 119 -2.69 13.82 16.17
CA ALA A 119 -2.08 12.50 16.16
C ALA A 119 -0.89 12.39 17.15
N GLU A 120 -0.10 13.46 17.29
CA GLU A 120 1.01 13.51 18.26
C GLU A 120 0.51 13.50 19.72
N GLU A 121 -0.58 14.22 20.03
CA GLU A 121 -1.17 14.27 21.38
C GLU A 121 -1.60 12.88 21.90
N TYR A 122 -2.05 11.98 21.01
CA TYR A 122 -2.42 10.60 21.34
C TYR A 122 -1.30 9.58 21.08
N GLY A 123 -0.10 10.03 20.68
CA GLY A 123 1.06 9.17 20.47
C GLY A 123 0.96 8.26 19.23
N PHE A 124 0.18 8.64 18.22
CA PHE A 124 0.06 7.84 17.00
C PHE A 124 1.29 7.96 16.11
N THR A 125 1.72 6.83 15.54
CA THR A 125 2.66 6.82 14.40
C THR A 125 2.03 7.54 13.21
N GLN A 126 2.80 8.38 12.53
CA GLN A 126 2.32 9.20 11.41
C GLN A 126 3.19 9.00 10.18
N THR A 127 2.60 9.17 9.01
CA THR A 127 3.39 9.29 7.78
C THR A 127 4.39 10.43 7.90
N ARG A 128 5.58 10.25 7.33
CA ARG A 128 6.62 11.27 7.34
C ARG A 128 6.14 12.49 6.57
N LEU A 129 6.22 13.67 7.18
CA LEU A 129 6.10 14.94 6.48
C LEU A 129 7.50 15.36 6.02
N PHE A 130 7.72 15.46 4.71
CA PHE A 130 8.99 15.97 4.17
C PHE A 130 9.10 17.49 4.29
N GLY A 131 7.95 18.17 4.26
CA GLY A 131 7.84 19.60 4.45
C GLY A 131 6.63 20.18 3.74
N GLU A 132 6.50 21.49 3.89
CA GLU A 132 5.63 22.32 3.08
C GLU A 132 6.49 23.17 2.16
N PHE A 133 6.12 23.18 0.88
CA PHE A 133 6.88 23.85 -0.16
C PHE A 133 5.98 24.78 -0.94
N THR A 134 6.53 25.92 -1.39
CA THR A 134 5.84 26.77 -2.36
C THR A 134 5.62 26.01 -3.67
N LYS A 135 4.56 26.32 -4.42
CA LYS A 135 4.32 25.67 -5.74
C LYS A 135 5.49 25.79 -6.70
N LYS A 136 6.29 26.85 -6.57
CA LYS A 136 7.51 27.06 -7.37
C LYS A 136 8.62 26.07 -7.02
N GLU A 137 8.80 25.75 -5.75
CA GLU A 137 9.88 24.88 -5.27
C GLU A 137 9.46 23.40 -5.22
N ALA A 138 8.17 23.14 -5.05
CA ALA A 138 7.63 21.80 -4.85
C ALA A 138 8.06 20.79 -5.93
N PRO A 139 8.05 21.08 -7.24
CA PRO A 139 8.45 20.10 -8.26
C PRO A 139 9.89 19.60 -8.07
N GLU A 140 10.83 20.51 -7.81
CA GLU A 140 12.24 20.15 -7.62
C GLU A 140 12.44 19.37 -6.30
N LYS A 141 11.82 19.84 -5.21
CA LYS A 141 11.89 19.17 -3.90
C LYS A 141 11.30 17.77 -3.95
N ILE A 142 10.14 17.60 -4.58
CA ILE A 142 9.48 16.31 -4.73
C ILE A 142 10.32 15.37 -5.60
N ARG A 143 10.93 15.86 -6.69
CA ARG A 143 11.84 15.03 -7.51
C ARG A 143 13.03 14.50 -6.69
N ALA A 144 13.63 15.34 -5.85
CA ALA A 144 14.70 14.93 -4.96
C ALA A 144 14.23 13.86 -3.95
N ILE A 145 13.07 14.07 -3.31
CA ILE A 145 12.45 13.11 -2.38
C ILE A 145 12.18 11.77 -3.08
N ILE A 146 11.57 11.79 -4.26
CA ILE A 146 11.23 10.58 -5.04
C ILE A 146 12.49 9.80 -5.42
N THR A 147 13.58 10.50 -5.75
CA THR A 147 14.87 9.86 -6.04
C THR A 147 15.41 9.09 -4.84
N GLU A 148 15.36 9.68 -3.65
CA GLU A 148 15.84 9.03 -2.42
C GLU A 148 14.92 7.88 -1.99
N LEU A 149 13.60 8.06 -2.03
CA LEU A 149 12.63 7.00 -1.73
C LEU A 149 12.77 5.82 -2.69
N GLY A 150 13.04 6.10 -3.97
CA GLY A 150 13.24 5.08 -4.98
C GLY A 150 14.40 4.13 -4.68
N LYS A 151 15.50 4.63 -4.08
CA LYS A 151 16.67 3.81 -3.71
C LYS A 151 16.35 2.72 -2.69
N ILE A 152 15.32 2.93 -1.87
CA ILE A 152 14.85 2.01 -0.83
C ILE A 152 13.48 1.39 -1.17
N GLU A 153 13.06 1.49 -2.44
CA GLU A 153 11.77 1.00 -2.97
C GLU A 153 10.51 1.50 -2.25
N HIS A 154 10.60 2.62 -1.52
CA HIS A 154 9.43 3.28 -0.94
C HIS A 154 8.50 3.78 -2.06
N GLU A 155 7.19 3.84 -1.79
CA GLU A 155 6.21 3.97 -2.87
C GLU A 155 6.21 5.36 -3.52
N GLY A 156 6.37 6.42 -2.73
CA GLY A 156 6.46 7.79 -3.22
C GLY A 156 5.86 8.79 -2.25
N VAL A 157 5.12 9.77 -2.77
CA VAL A 157 4.55 10.87 -1.97
C VAL A 157 3.07 11.10 -2.22
N VAL A 158 2.41 11.67 -1.21
CA VAL A 158 1.10 12.30 -1.29
C VAL A 158 1.29 13.81 -1.10
N ILE A 159 0.83 14.57 -2.08
CA ILE A 159 0.87 16.03 -2.11
C ILE A 159 -0.50 16.54 -1.69
N LYS A 160 -0.53 17.40 -0.67
CA LYS A 160 -1.75 17.87 -0.02
C LYS A 160 -1.77 19.39 0.02
N ASP A 161 -2.96 19.95 -0.10
CA ASP A 161 -3.23 21.32 0.32
C ASP A 161 -3.17 21.38 1.86
N PRO A 162 -2.42 22.33 2.47
CA PRO A 162 -2.30 22.41 3.93
C PRO A 162 -3.65 22.46 4.66
N ASP A 163 -4.63 23.17 4.10
CA ASP A 163 -5.97 23.31 4.66
C ASP A 163 -6.93 22.19 4.22
N MET A 164 -6.47 21.28 3.35
CA MET A 164 -7.23 20.15 2.83
C MET A 164 -8.55 20.53 2.12
N ASN A 165 -8.64 21.76 1.59
CA ASN A 165 -9.74 22.21 0.74
C ASN A 165 -9.64 21.60 -0.66
N ILE A 166 -8.41 21.37 -1.13
CA ILE A 166 -8.13 20.75 -2.42
C ILE A 166 -7.75 19.27 -2.21
N PRO A 167 -8.38 18.32 -2.96
CA PRO A 167 -8.09 16.90 -2.82
C PRO A 167 -6.60 16.56 -3.02
N PRO A 168 -6.02 15.65 -2.22
CA PRO A 168 -4.65 15.22 -2.40
C PRO A 168 -4.38 14.52 -3.74
N VAL A 169 -3.15 14.65 -4.24
CA VAL A 169 -2.65 13.89 -5.41
C VAL A 169 -1.42 13.07 -5.02
N LYS A 170 -1.15 12.01 -5.77
CA LYS A 170 -0.03 11.09 -5.49
C LYS A 170 0.96 11.06 -6.65
N TYR A 171 2.23 10.87 -6.32
CA TYR A 171 3.30 10.66 -7.28
C TYR A 171 4.23 9.55 -6.78
N THR A 172 4.46 8.53 -7.60
CA THR A 172 5.16 7.30 -7.19
C THR A 172 6.55 7.17 -7.79
N CYS A 173 7.42 6.45 -7.10
CA CYS A 173 8.76 6.11 -7.57
C CYS A 173 8.71 5.08 -8.71
N SER A 174 9.68 5.15 -9.62
CA SER A 174 9.86 4.14 -10.68
C SER A 174 10.05 2.74 -10.10
N GLN A 175 10.87 2.64 -9.04
CA GLN A 175 11.17 1.39 -8.36
C GLN A 175 9.91 0.76 -7.76
N SER A 176 8.98 1.57 -7.24
CA SER A 176 7.69 1.06 -6.78
C SER A 176 6.79 0.59 -7.91
N ASN A 177 6.79 1.28 -9.07
CA ASN A 177 6.06 0.79 -10.25
C ASN A 177 6.64 -0.54 -10.74
N CYS A 178 7.96 -0.69 -10.72
CA CYS A 178 8.66 -1.92 -11.04
C CYS A 178 8.35 -3.04 -10.03
N ALA A 179 8.34 -2.74 -8.72
CA ALA A 179 7.98 -3.69 -7.68
C ALA A 179 6.53 -4.18 -7.80
N ASP A 180 5.60 -3.29 -8.15
CA ASP A 180 4.22 -3.62 -8.47
C ASP A 180 4.14 -4.58 -9.67
N LEU A 181 4.91 -4.32 -10.72
CA LEU A 181 4.97 -5.20 -11.89
C LEU A 181 5.60 -6.55 -11.56
N ARG A 182 6.64 -6.58 -10.72
CA ARG A 182 7.24 -7.85 -10.26
C ARG A 182 6.22 -8.75 -9.59
N HIS A 183 5.43 -8.18 -8.70
CA HIS A 183 4.34 -8.90 -8.05
C HIS A 183 3.25 -9.30 -9.05
N ALA A 184 2.79 -8.36 -9.87
CA ALA A 184 1.67 -8.61 -10.78
C ALA A 184 1.99 -9.66 -11.86
N PHE A 185 3.23 -9.70 -12.35
CA PHE A 185 3.66 -10.64 -13.38
C PHE A 185 4.06 -12.02 -12.85
N ARG A 186 4.25 -12.16 -11.54
CA ARG A 186 4.22 -13.49 -10.91
C ARG A 186 2.83 -14.14 -11.01
N PHE A 187 1.77 -13.32 -11.01
CA PHE A 187 0.37 -13.74 -11.14
C PHE A 187 -0.25 -13.17 -12.43
N TYR A 188 0.47 -13.31 -13.55
CA TYR A 188 0.25 -12.56 -14.78
C TYR A 188 -1.18 -12.67 -15.34
N ASN A 189 -1.86 -13.81 -15.15
CA ASN A 189 -3.21 -14.03 -15.67
C ASN A 189 -4.33 -13.66 -14.67
N ASP A 190 -3.98 -13.42 -13.40
CA ASP A 190 -4.91 -12.95 -12.38
C ASP A 190 -4.92 -11.42 -12.32
N VAL A 191 -3.74 -10.78 -12.29
CA VAL A 191 -3.63 -9.32 -12.07
C VAL A 191 -2.66 -8.58 -13.00
N GLY A 192 -1.84 -9.30 -13.78
CA GLY A 192 -0.81 -8.70 -14.63
C GLY A 192 -1.34 -7.62 -15.57
N ARG A 193 -2.47 -7.91 -16.24
CA ARG A 193 -3.14 -6.97 -17.16
C ARG A 193 -3.59 -5.67 -16.49
N ASP A 194 -4.14 -5.78 -15.28
CA ASP A 194 -4.73 -4.63 -14.56
C ASP A 194 -3.65 -3.64 -14.12
N TYR A 195 -2.44 -4.14 -13.85
CA TYR A 195 -1.32 -3.32 -13.44
C TYR A 195 -0.56 -2.74 -14.62
N LEU A 196 -0.29 -3.53 -15.66
CA LEU A 196 0.67 -3.24 -16.72
C LEU A 196 0.50 -1.82 -17.31
N PHE A 197 -0.66 -1.55 -17.92
CA PHE A 197 -0.85 -0.32 -18.71
C PHE A 197 -0.61 0.93 -17.86
N SER A 198 -1.19 0.98 -16.67
CA SER A 198 -1.09 2.14 -15.80
C SER A 198 0.35 2.39 -15.29
N ARG A 199 1.13 1.33 -15.04
CA ARG A 199 2.52 1.46 -14.55
C ARG A 199 3.45 1.87 -15.69
N VAL A 200 3.32 1.27 -16.87
CA VAL A 200 4.12 1.64 -18.05
C VAL A 200 3.87 3.10 -18.47
N VAL A 201 2.62 3.56 -18.45
CA VAL A 201 2.30 4.96 -18.76
C VAL A 201 2.95 5.93 -17.76
N ARG A 202 3.03 5.57 -16.47
CA ARG A 202 3.73 6.40 -15.47
C ARG A 202 5.22 6.51 -15.77
N GLU A 203 5.86 5.40 -16.11
CA GLU A 203 7.28 5.38 -16.47
C GLU A 203 7.58 6.30 -17.67
N GLY A 204 6.75 6.26 -18.71
CA GLY A 204 6.91 7.12 -19.88
C GLY A 204 6.79 8.61 -19.57
N PHE A 205 5.75 9.01 -18.82
CA PHE A 205 5.58 10.41 -18.41
C PHE A 205 6.69 10.89 -17.47
N GLN A 206 7.14 10.05 -16.54
CA GLN A 206 8.20 10.40 -15.60
C GLN A 206 9.56 10.55 -16.30
N ALA A 207 9.93 9.62 -17.18
CA ALA A 207 11.17 9.71 -17.96
C ALA A 207 11.20 10.99 -18.83
N PHE A 208 10.07 11.31 -19.48
CA PHE A 208 9.91 12.53 -20.26
C PHE A 208 10.04 13.79 -19.40
N GLU A 209 9.35 13.83 -18.26
CA GLU A 209 9.41 14.95 -17.32
C GLU A 209 10.83 15.23 -16.84
N TRP A 210 11.56 14.16 -16.51
CA TRP A 210 12.88 14.24 -15.91
C TRP A 210 13.98 14.53 -16.93
N LYS A 211 13.65 14.52 -18.22
CA LYS A 211 14.57 14.68 -19.35
C LYS A 211 15.75 13.72 -19.22
N GLU A 212 15.43 12.45 -18.93
CA GLU A 212 16.43 11.40 -18.74
C GLU A 212 17.37 11.30 -19.94
N SER A 213 18.65 11.03 -19.66
CA SER A 213 19.62 10.75 -20.72
C SER A 213 19.28 9.44 -21.42
N GLU A 214 19.88 9.19 -22.58
CA GLU A 214 19.71 7.92 -23.28
C GLU A 214 20.16 6.72 -22.41
N GLU A 215 21.19 6.90 -21.58
CA GLU A 215 21.70 5.88 -20.67
C GLU A 215 20.75 5.62 -19.50
N ASP A 216 20.21 6.68 -18.89
CA ASP A 216 19.19 6.56 -17.83
C ASP A 216 17.93 5.87 -18.37
N LEU A 217 17.48 6.26 -19.56
CA LEU A 217 16.31 5.66 -20.20
C LEU A 217 16.54 4.18 -20.53
N LYS A 218 17.74 3.80 -21.00
CA LYS A 218 18.10 2.39 -21.21
C LYS A 218 18.04 1.60 -19.90
N THR A 219 18.55 2.18 -18.81
CA THR A 219 18.49 1.57 -17.48
C THR A 219 17.06 1.36 -17.01
N ARG A 220 16.19 2.37 -17.16
CA ARG A 220 14.76 2.28 -16.85
C ARG A 220 14.06 1.22 -17.69
N CYS A 221 14.31 1.18 -18.99
CA CYS A 221 13.75 0.18 -19.90
C CYS A 221 14.17 -1.24 -19.50
N LEU A 222 15.44 -1.44 -19.13
CA LEU A 222 15.93 -2.73 -18.66
C LEU A 222 15.20 -3.14 -17.37
N GLN A 223 15.18 -2.26 -16.34
CA GLN A 223 14.50 -2.52 -15.07
C GLN A 223 13.02 -2.85 -15.26
N LEU A 224 12.33 -2.14 -16.16
CA LEU A 224 10.93 -2.39 -16.48
C LEU A 224 10.72 -3.75 -17.14
N GLY A 225 11.57 -4.10 -18.12
CA GLY A 225 11.51 -5.39 -18.81
C GLY A 225 11.80 -6.56 -17.87
N GLU A 226 12.84 -6.44 -17.03
CA GLU A 226 13.20 -7.42 -16.01
C GLU A 226 12.07 -7.62 -14.99
N SER A 227 11.41 -6.52 -14.58
CA SER A 227 10.30 -6.55 -13.64
C SER A 227 9.03 -7.23 -14.19
N ILE A 228 8.96 -7.44 -15.50
CA ILE A 228 7.84 -8.14 -16.16
C ILE A 228 8.23 -9.58 -16.48
N LEU A 229 9.41 -9.79 -17.08
CA LEU A 229 9.79 -11.07 -17.66
C LEU A 229 10.28 -12.09 -16.61
N TYR A 230 11.18 -11.69 -15.71
CA TYR A 230 11.74 -12.64 -14.74
C TYR A 230 10.69 -13.26 -13.82
N PRO A 231 9.79 -12.48 -13.16
CA PRO A 231 8.76 -13.06 -12.29
C PRO A 231 7.80 -14.00 -13.03
N MET A 232 7.51 -13.70 -14.31
CA MET A 232 6.68 -14.56 -15.16
C MET A 232 7.39 -15.87 -15.49
N ILE A 233 8.67 -15.81 -15.87
CA ILE A 233 9.49 -16.99 -16.15
C ILE A 233 9.62 -17.87 -14.90
N ASP A 234 9.87 -17.27 -13.73
CA ASP A 234 9.96 -17.99 -12.46
C ASP A 234 8.65 -18.71 -12.13
N ALA A 235 7.50 -18.02 -12.26
CA ALA A 235 6.18 -18.61 -12.06
C ALA A 235 5.91 -19.79 -13.02
N ILE A 236 6.29 -19.65 -14.30
CA ILE A 236 6.16 -20.74 -15.29
C ILE A 236 7.07 -21.93 -14.91
N GLY A 237 8.31 -21.65 -14.50
CA GLY A 237 9.29 -22.68 -14.11
C GLY A 237 8.91 -23.45 -12.84
N GLU A 238 8.27 -22.80 -11.86
CA GLU A 238 7.67 -23.47 -10.70
C GLU A 238 6.59 -24.48 -11.14
N MET A 239 5.74 -24.07 -12.07
CA MET A 239 4.66 -24.93 -12.58
C MET A 239 5.15 -26.11 -13.42
N GLU A 240 6.25 -25.94 -14.15
CA GLU A 240 6.90 -27.06 -14.87
C GLU A 240 7.36 -28.16 -13.89
N LYS A 241 7.79 -27.78 -12.68
CA LYS A 241 8.18 -28.70 -11.60
C LYS A 241 7.00 -29.32 -10.86
N GLY A 242 5.76 -28.98 -11.25
CA GLY A 242 4.55 -29.45 -10.60
C GLY A 242 4.13 -28.64 -9.37
N GLU A 243 4.78 -27.51 -9.11
CA GLU A 243 4.40 -26.60 -8.02
C GLU A 243 3.21 -25.72 -8.44
N ARG A 244 2.54 -25.11 -7.46
CA ARG A 244 1.45 -24.16 -7.68
C ARG A 244 1.93 -22.76 -7.31
N VAL A 245 1.69 -21.80 -8.20
CA VAL A 245 2.01 -20.41 -7.94
C VAL A 245 0.99 -19.85 -6.95
N ALA A 246 1.46 -19.41 -5.78
CA ALA A 246 0.64 -18.87 -4.71
C ALA A 246 1.27 -17.57 -4.16
N GLU A 247 0.42 -16.69 -3.64
CA GLU A 247 0.89 -15.55 -2.86
C GLU A 247 1.08 -16.00 -1.41
N GLU A 248 2.32 -15.95 -0.94
CA GLU A 248 2.66 -16.26 0.44
C GLU A 248 2.60 -14.98 1.27
N VAL A 249 1.74 -14.98 2.28
CA VAL A 249 1.64 -13.91 3.27
C VAL A 249 1.71 -14.52 4.66
N GLN A 250 2.04 -13.71 5.66
CA GLN A 250 1.97 -14.13 7.05
C GLN A 250 1.29 -13.07 7.90
N ILE A 251 0.69 -13.51 9.01
CA ILE A 251 0.07 -12.64 10.00
C ILE A 251 0.46 -13.08 11.40
N ARG A 252 0.49 -12.13 12.33
CA ARG A 252 0.51 -12.42 13.77
C ARG A 252 -0.81 -12.04 14.41
N VAL A 253 -1.39 -12.92 15.22
CA VAL A 253 -2.61 -12.63 15.96
C VAL A 253 -2.47 -13.02 17.41
N SER A 254 -3.08 -12.27 18.32
CA SER A 254 -3.08 -12.63 19.74
C SER A 254 -4.13 -13.67 20.10
N SER A 255 -5.14 -13.87 19.24
CA SER A 255 -6.22 -14.82 19.47
C SER A 255 -6.51 -15.71 18.27
N LEU A 256 -6.72 -17.00 18.55
CA LEU A 256 -7.18 -17.98 17.56
C LEU A 256 -8.62 -17.69 17.08
N ASP A 257 -9.42 -16.97 17.88
CA ASP A 257 -10.75 -16.49 17.45
C ASP A 257 -10.62 -15.45 16.32
N THR A 258 -9.64 -14.53 16.42
CA THR A 258 -9.33 -13.58 15.35
C THR A 258 -8.91 -14.30 14.08
N LEU A 259 -8.07 -15.33 14.20
CA LEU A 259 -7.70 -16.19 13.07
C LEU A 259 -8.93 -16.85 12.42
N PHE A 260 -9.82 -17.45 13.21
CA PHE A 260 -11.03 -18.10 12.69
C PHE A 260 -11.92 -17.11 11.95
N LYS A 261 -12.17 -15.94 12.54
CA LYS A 261 -12.93 -14.86 11.90
C LYS A 261 -12.26 -14.37 10.62
N PHE A 262 -10.93 -14.29 10.62
CA PHE A 262 -10.17 -13.86 9.45
C PHE A 262 -10.22 -14.89 8.30
N LYS A 263 -10.19 -16.19 8.61
CA LYS A 263 -10.43 -17.27 7.63
C LYS A 263 -11.79 -17.11 6.94
N GLU A 264 -12.84 -16.93 7.75
CA GLU A 264 -14.20 -16.71 7.22
C GLU A 264 -14.31 -15.40 6.44
N TYR A 265 -13.64 -14.34 6.89
CA TYR A 265 -13.56 -13.07 6.18
C TYR A 265 -12.97 -13.26 4.77
N LEU A 266 -11.81 -13.90 4.63
CA LEU A 266 -11.20 -14.15 3.31
C LEU A 266 -12.10 -15.01 2.41
N ARG A 267 -12.72 -16.06 2.98
CA ARG A 267 -13.65 -16.92 2.24
C ARG A 267 -14.83 -16.13 1.66
N ARG A 268 -15.39 -15.18 2.42
CA ARG A 268 -16.49 -14.31 1.95
C ARG A 268 -16.06 -13.33 0.86
N GLN A 269 -14.79 -12.96 0.83
CA GLN A 269 -14.20 -12.15 -0.25
C GLN A 269 -13.88 -12.99 -1.50
N GLY A 270 -14.16 -14.30 -1.49
CA GLY A 270 -13.83 -15.20 -2.60
C GLY A 270 -12.35 -15.56 -2.69
N VAL A 271 -11.56 -15.24 -1.67
CA VAL A 271 -10.13 -15.56 -1.62
C VAL A 271 -9.97 -17.01 -1.18
N GLU A 272 -9.41 -17.84 -2.05
CA GLU A 272 -9.01 -19.19 -1.70
C GLU A 272 -7.63 -19.18 -1.06
N ALA A 273 -7.56 -19.55 0.21
CA ALA A 273 -6.34 -19.50 1.00
C ALA A 273 -6.16 -20.77 1.83
N ILE A 274 -4.94 -21.29 1.84
CA ILE A 274 -4.49 -22.37 2.72
C ILE A 274 -3.78 -21.72 3.90
N PHE A 275 -4.13 -22.15 5.10
CA PHE A 275 -3.54 -21.66 6.34
C PHE A 275 -2.77 -22.79 7.00
N ASP A 276 -1.52 -22.53 7.34
CA ASP A 276 -0.69 -23.47 8.09
C ASP A 276 -1.14 -23.51 9.56
N GLU A 277 -0.60 -24.48 10.31
CA GLU A 277 -0.84 -24.57 11.76
C GLU A 277 -0.28 -23.33 12.47
N PRO A 278 -1.01 -22.73 13.42
CA PRO A 278 -0.52 -21.56 14.15
C PRO A 278 0.70 -21.89 15.02
N GLU A 279 1.79 -21.16 14.82
CA GLU A 279 3.00 -21.26 15.62
C GLU A 279 2.98 -20.21 16.74
N LYS A 280 3.20 -20.61 17.99
CA LYS A 280 3.24 -19.65 19.10
C LYS A 280 4.58 -18.91 19.11
N VAL A 281 4.54 -17.58 18.97
CA VAL A 281 5.72 -16.70 18.99
C VAL A 281 5.48 -15.62 20.05
N GLY A 282 6.10 -15.78 21.21
CA GLY A 282 5.83 -14.93 22.37
C GLY A 282 4.39 -15.07 22.85
N ASP A 283 3.67 -13.93 22.91
CA ASP A 283 2.26 -13.85 23.30
C ASP A 283 1.30 -13.88 22.10
N GLU A 284 1.83 -14.06 20.89
CA GLU A 284 1.05 -14.14 19.65
C GLU A 284 1.19 -15.50 18.97
N PHE A 285 0.37 -15.69 17.93
CA PHE A 285 0.45 -16.80 16.99
C PHE A 285 0.86 -16.25 15.63
N LEU A 286 1.91 -16.81 15.04
CA LEU A 286 2.31 -16.60 13.65
C LEU A 286 1.60 -17.62 12.76
N ILE A 287 0.96 -17.15 11.70
CA ILE A 287 0.28 -17.99 10.72
C ILE A 287 0.78 -17.62 9.33
N LYS A 288 1.27 -18.62 8.60
CA LYS A 288 1.55 -18.53 7.17
C LYS A 288 0.31 -18.87 6.37
N ILE A 289 0.07 -18.09 5.32
CA ILE A 289 -1.11 -18.16 4.48
C ILE A 289 -0.65 -18.18 3.02
N ARG A 290 -1.11 -19.18 2.28
CA ARG A 290 -0.91 -19.29 0.83
C ARG A 290 -2.20 -19.00 0.11
N LYS A 291 -2.30 -17.86 -0.57
CA LYS A 291 -3.45 -17.51 -1.40
C LYS A 291 -3.25 -18.05 -2.81
N LEU A 292 -4.23 -18.81 -3.30
CA LEU A 292 -4.11 -19.51 -4.58
C LEU A 292 -4.60 -18.61 -5.73
N ASN A 293 -3.74 -18.42 -6.73
CA ASN A 293 -4.01 -17.64 -7.93
C ASN A 293 -4.43 -18.57 -9.08
N LYS A 294 -5.73 -18.88 -9.16
CA LYS A 294 -6.25 -19.92 -10.04
C LYS A 294 -6.02 -19.63 -11.51
N SER A 295 -6.24 -18.39 -11.93
CA SER A 295 -6.23 -18.04 -13.36
C SER A 295 -4.85 -18.24 -13.96
N THR A 296 -3.80 -17.83 -13.25
CA THR A 296 -2.40 -18.04 -13.65
C THR A 296 -2.09 -19.52 -13.68
N ASN A 297 -2.43 -20.27 -12.62
CA ASN A 297 -2.14 -21.69 -12.58
C ASN A 297 -2.81 -22.48 -13.73
N ASP A 298 -4.10 -22.25 -13.95
CA ASP A 298 -4.86 -22.98 -14.96
C ASP A 298 -4.38 -22.65 -16.37
N LYS A 299 -4.11 -21.36 -16.66
CA LYS A 299 -3.64 -20.93 -17.98
C LYS A 299 -2.22 -21.41 -18.28
N THR A 300 -1.30 -21.37 -17.32
CA THR A 300 0.06 -21.93 -17.54
C THR A 300 -0.01 -23.42 -17.84
N LEU A 301 -0.82 -24.17 -17.09
CA LEU A 301 -0.97 -25.61 -17.29
C LEU A 301 -1.59 -25.93 -18.67
N SER A 302 -2.54 -25.12 -19.14
CA SER A 302 -3.12 -25.28 -20.48
C SER A 302 -2.08 -25.04 -21.57
N MET A 303 -1.20 -24.05 -21.41
CA MET A 303 -0.10 -23.80 -22.35
C MET A 303 0.87 -25.00 -22.42
N PHE A 304 1.22 -25.61 -21.29
CA PHE A 304 2.05 -26.83 -21.27
C PHE A 304 1.39 -28.03 -21.96
N LYS A 305 0.06 -28.07 -22.00
CA LYS A 305 -0.71 -29.09 -22.75
C LYS A 305 -0.83 -28.77 -24.25
N GLY A 306 -0.26 -27.66 -24.71
CA GLY A 306 -0.33 -27.22 -26.10
C GLY A 306 -1.66 -26.56 -26.49
N GLU A 307 -2.45 -26.12 -25.50
CA GLU A 307 -3.66 -25.32 -25.77
C GLU A 307 -3.28 -23.93 -26.28
N LEU A 308 -4.18 -23.31 -27.05
CA LEU A 308 -3.97 -21.99 -27.62
C LEU A 308 -4.26 -20.88 -26.62
N TRP A 309 -3.59 -19.73 -26.81
CA TRP A 309 -3.79 -18.54 -25.98
C TRP A 309 -5.18 -17.93 -26.19
#